data_AF-A0A8J3CGS0-F1
#
_entry.id   AF-A0A8J3CGS0-F1
#
_cell.length_a   1.000
_cell.length_b   1.000
_cell.length_c   1.000
_cell.angle_alpha   90.00
_cell.angle_beta   90.00
_cell.angle_gamma   90.00
#
_symmetry.space_group_name_H-M   'P 1'
#
loop_
_entity.id
_entity.type
_entity.pdbx_description
1 polymer ?
#
loop_
_entity_poly.entity_id
_entity_poly.type
_entity_poly.pdbx_seq_one_letter_code
_entity_poly.pdbx_strand_id
1 'polypeptide(L)' 'MFGPDLPEPHEPIDIDVYWHRWPTAIEQTELVNGTIVFTGLFDERDVAIAARAYPGRRVHLGEDGRIEVHPARPEDLLAG' A
#
# COMPACT_ATOMS: atom_id res chain seq x y z
N MET A 1 1.60 14.43 -1.10
CA MET A 1 0.23 14.73 -1.60
C MET A 1 -0.57 15.43 -0.50
N PHE A 2 -1.31 16.50 -0.79
CA PHE A 2 -2.19 17.19 0.16
C PHE A 2 -3.53 16.44 0.25
N GLY A 3 -3.66 15.60 1.27
CA GLY A 3 -4.89 14.90 1.62
C GLY A 3 -4.97 14.74 3.13
N PRO A 4 -6.18 14.58 3.69
CA PRO A 4 -6.34 14.39 5.13
C PRO A 4 -5.52 13.18 5.60
N ASP A 5 -5.03 13.25 6.85
CA ASP A 5 -4.45 12.08 7.49
C ASP A 5 -5.49 10.96 7.59
N LEU A 6 -5.00 9.73 7.67
CA LEU A 6 -5.87 8.56 7.76
C LEU A 6 -6.57 8.50 9.12
N PRO A 7 -7.73 7.82 9.20
CA PRO A 7 -8.30 7.39 10.47
C PRO A 7 -7.31 6.55 11.27
N GLU A 8 -7.50 6.51 12.58
CA GLU A 8 -6.64 5.72 13.47
C GLU A 8 -6.67 4.21 13.13
N PRO A 9 -5.67 3.41 13.53
CA PRO A 9 -5.59 1.99 13.17
C PRO A 9 -6.78 1.12 13.61
N HIS A 10 -7.61 1.59 14.53
CA HIS A 10 -8.82 0.89 14.99
C HIS A 10 -10.09 1.37 14.26
N GLU A 11 -9.98 2.41 13.44
CA GLU A 11 -11.06 2.98 12.66
C GLU A 11 -11.06 2.39 11.24
N PRO A 12 -12.25 2.22 10.62
CA PRO A 12 -12.36 1.84 9.23
C PRO A 12 -11.91 2.99 8.32
N ILE A 13 -11.32 2.65 7.18
CA ILE A 13 -11.00 3.62 6.12
C ILE A 13 -12.24 3.78 5.25
N ASP A 14 -12.81 4.99 5.21
CA ASP A 14 -13.93 5.33 4.33
C ASP A 14 -13.48 5.40 2.86
N ILE A 15 -14.40 5.11 1.93
CA ILE A 15 -14.11 5.10 0.49
C ILE A 15 -13.66 6.48 -0.01
N ASP A 16 -14.20 7.58 0.52
CA ASP A 16 -13.83 8.95 0.10
C ASP A 16 -12.40 9.29 0.56
N VAL A 17 -12.03 8.86 1.76
CA VAL A 17 -10.67 9.01 2.29
C VAL A 17 -9.69 8.16 1.47
N TYR A 18 -10.09 6.94 1.13
CA TYR A 18 -9.28 6.03 0.31
C TYR A 18 -9.08 6.60 -1.11
N TRP A 19 -10.13 7.14 -1.73
CA TRP A 19 -10.08 7.79 -3.04
C TRP A 19 -9.18 9.02 -3.06
N HIS A 20 -9.27 9.88 -2.05
CA HIS A 20 -8.46 11.11 -2.01
C HIS A 20 -6.99 10.82 -1.74
N ARG A 21 -6.72 9.84 -0.88
CA ARG A 21 -5.35 9.50 -0.47
C ARG A 21 -4.64 8.61 -1.49
N TRP A 22 -5.35 7.65 -2.06
CA TRP A 22 -4.77 6.63 -2.93
C TRP A 22 -5.56 6.43 -4.24
N PRO A 23 -5.79 7.50 -5.04
CA PRO A 23 -6.63 7.41 -6.24
C PRO A 23 -6.09 6.40 -7.26
N THR A 24 -4.77 6.31 -7.41
CA THR A 24 -4.17 5.38 -8.38
C THR A 24 -4.22 3.92 -7.95
N ALA A 25 -4.37 3.58 -6.66
CA ALA A 25 -4.63 2.20 -6.26
C ALA A 25 -5.98 1.67 -6.76
N ILE A 26 -6.91 2.57 -7.07
CA ILE A 26 -8.24 2.23 -7.55
C ILE A 26 -8.23 2.14 -9.08
N GLU A 27 -7.50 3.04 -9.73
CA GLU A 27 -7.56 3.20 -11.19
C GLU A 27 -6.45 2.46 -11.96
N GLN A 28 -5.26 2.27 -11.36
CA GLN A 28 -4.12 1.69 -12.08
C GLN A 28 -3.24 0.81 -11.16
N THR A 29 -3.40 -0.51 -11.31
CA THR A 29 -2.58 -1.52 -10.65
C THR A 29 -1.93 -2.42 -11.69
N GLU A 30 -0.61 -2.56 -11.63
CA GLU A 30 0.14 -3.49 -12.49
C GLU A 30 0.61 -4.70 -11.67
N LEU A 31 0.51 -5.90 -12.25
CA LEU A 31 1.06 -7.12 -11.65
C LEU A 31 2.31 -7.54 -12.41
N VAL A 32 3.47 -7.36 -11.79
CA VAL A 32 4.79 -7.65 -12.40
C VAL A 32 5.47 -8.75 -11.60
N ASN A 33 5.62 -9.95 -12.19
CA ASN A 33 6.25 -11.10 -11.54
C ASN A 33 5.67 -11.43 -10.14
N GLY A 34 4.35 -11.27 -9.97
CA GLY A 34 3.67 -11.50 -8.69
C GLY A 34 3.77 -10.36 -7.68
N THR A 35 4.39 -9.24 -8.04
CA THR A 35 4.42 -7.98 -7.28
C THR A 35 3.32 -7.07 -7.76
N ILE A 36 2.50 -6.56 -6.84
CA ILE A 36 1.49 -5.54 -7.13
C ILE A 36 2.20 -4.18 -7.11
N VAL A 37 2.15 -3.44 -8.21
CA VAL A 37 2.82 -2.15 -8.36
C VAL A 37 1.77 -1.06 -8.50
N PHE A 38 1.86 -0.08 -7.62
CA PHE A 38 1.07 1.14 -7.65
C PHE A 38 1.92 2.29 -8.18
N THR A 39 1.45 2.93 -9.24
CA THR A 39 2.08 4.11 -9.83
C THR A 39 1.49 5.37 -9.22
N GLY A 40 2.32 6.31 -8.77
CA GLY A 40 1.86 7.51 -8.07
C GLY A 40 2.99 8.24 -7.36
N LEU A 41 2.62 9.22 -6.53
CA LEU A 41 3.53 9.93 -5.64
C LEU A 41 3.14 9.61 -4.20
N PHE A 42 3.65 8.49 -3.69
CA PHE A 42 3.33 7.98 -2.36
C PHE A 42 4.35 8.42 -1.31
N ASP A 43 3.93 8.36 -0.04
CA ASP A 43 4.80 8.52 1.11
C ASP A 43 4.63 7.37 2.12
N GLU A 44 5.40 7.41 3.21
CA GLU A 44 5.44 6.35 4.23
C GLU A 44 4.07 6.06 4.88
N ARG A 45 3.13 7.02 4.88
CA ARG A 45 1.78 6.76 5.38
C ARG A 45 1.03 5.78 4.47
N ASP A 46 1.25 5.88 3.17
CA ASP A 46 0.63 5.01 2.18
C ASP A 46 1.20 3.59 2.26
N VAL A 47 2.48 3.45 2.63
CA VAL A 47 3.12 2.17 2.95
C VAL A 47 2.40 1.48 4.11
N ALA A 48 2.06 2.21 5.17
CA ALA A 48 1.35 1.66 6.32
C ALA A 48 -0.06 1.18 5.94
N ILE A 49 -0.77 1.91 5.06
CA ILE A 49 -2.07 1.46 4.51
C ILE A 49 -1.88 0.15 3.74
N ALA A 50 -0.91 0.12 2.82
CA ALA A 50 -0.62 -1.04 2.00
C ALA A 50 -0.33 -2.27 2.88
N ALA A 51 0.47 -2.12 3.92
CA ALA A 51 0.81 -3.21 4.82
C ALA A 51 -0.41 -3.75 5.57
N ARG A 52 -1.35 -2.87 5.93
CA ARG A 52 -2.62 -3.24 6.57
C ARG A 52 -3.59 -3.91 5.58
N ALA A 53 -3.64 -3.44 4.33
CA ALA A 53 -4.49 -3.99 3.28
C ALA A 53 -3.99 -5.36 2.76
N TYR A 54 -2.68 -5.59 2.83
CA TYR A 54 -2.02 -6.79 2.31
C TYR A 54 -1.24 -7.53 3.42
N PRO A 55 -1.94 -8.13 4.40
CA PRO A 55 -1.28 -8.81 5.51
C PRO A 55 -0.37 -9.94 5.03
N GLY A 56 0.82 -10.04 5.63
CA GLY A 56 1.85 -11.03 5.28
C GLY A 56 2.63 -10.72 3.99
N ARG A 57 2.27 -9.67 3.26
CA ARG A 57 3.06 -9.18 2.12
C ARG A 57 4.12 -8.19 2.60
N ARG A 58 5.15 -7.99 1.77
CA ARG A 58 6.19 -6.99 2.02
C ARG A 58 5.93 -5.78 1.15
N VAL A 59 5.80 -4.62 1.77
CA VAL A 59 5.54 -3.35 1.08
C VAL A 59 6.83 -2.55 1.00
N HIS A 60 7.15 -2.01 -0.18
CA HIS A 60 8.29 -1.15 -0.42
C HIS A 60 7.85 0.16 -1.07
N LEU A 61 8.39 1.29 -0.60
CA LEU A 61 8.30 2.59 -1.25
C LEU A 61 9.58 2.82 -2.07
N GLY A 62 9.44 2.84 -3.39
CA GLY A 62 10.55 3.10 -4.31
C GLY A 62 10.95 4.57 -4.33
N GLU A 63 12.19 4.85 -4.73
CA GLU A 63 12.69 6.23 -4.88
C GLU A 63 11.92 7.05 -5.93
N ASP A 64 11.25 6.38 -6.87
CA ASP A 64 10.37 6.99 -7.87
C ASP A 64 8.95 7.30 -7.34
N GLY A 65 8.72 7.09 -6.04
CA GLY A 65 7.45 7.36 -5.37
C GLY A 65 6.40 6.28 -5.56
N ARG A 66 6.74 5.13 -6.14
CA ARG A 66 5.83 3.99 -6.32
C ARG A 66 5.78 3.09 -5.08
N ILE A 67 4.64 2.42 -4.89
CA ILE A 67 4.52 1.37 -3.89
C ILE A 67 4.55 0.02 -4.59
N GLU A 68 5.40 -0.88 -4.09
CA GLU A 68 5.50 -2.27 -4.50
C GLU A 68 5.05 -3.19 -3.36
N VAL A 69 4.09 -4.07 -3.62
CA VAL A 69 3.63 -5.08 -2.67
C VAL A 69 4.08 -6.46 -3.17
N HIS A 70 5.16 -6.95 -2.57
CA HIS A 70 5.76 -8.22 -2.90
C HIS A 70 5.12 -9.38 -2.14
N PRO A 71 5.17 -10.60 -2.69
CA PRO A 71 4.87 -11.82 -1.93
C PRO A 71 5.67 -11.89 -0.62
N ALA A 72 5.04 -12.54 0.37
CA ALA A 72 5.73 -13.04 1.56
C ALA A 72 6.93 -13.86 1.11
N ARG A 73 8.07 -13.72 1.80
CA ARG A 73 9.13 -14.72 1.61
C ARG A 73 8.79 -15.98 2.39
N PRO A 74 9.29 -17.14 1.97
CA PRO A 74 9.13 -18.38 2.73
C PRO A 74 9.57 -18.25 4.19
N GLU A 75 10.62 -17.47 4.46
CA GLU A 75 11.11 -17.18 5.82
C GLU A 75 10.16 -16.33 6.67
N ASP A 76 9.34 -15.47 6.07
CA ASP A 76 8.37 -14.63 6.78
C ASP A 76 7.18 -15.46 7.30
N LEU A 77 6.91 -16.62 6.68
CA LEU A 77 5.82 -17.54 7.06
C LEU A 77 6.17 -18.46 8.23
N LEU A 78 7.46 -18.58 8.56
CA LEU A 78 7.96 -19.45 9.65
C LEU A 78 8.17 -18.70 10.97
N ALA A 79 8.04 -17.38 10.96
CA ALA A 79 8.24 -16.51 12.12
C ALA A 79 6.94 -16.13 12.86
N GLY A 80 5.79 -16.66 12.41
CA GLY A 80 4.46 -16.38 12.96
C GLY A 80 3.94 -17.45 13.92
#